data_AF-A8V2J7-F1
#
_entry.id   AF-A8V2J7-F1
#
_cell.length_a   1.000
_cell.length_b   1.000
_cell.length_c   1.000
_cell.angle_alpha   90.00
_cell.angle_beta   90.00
_cell.angle_gamma   90.00
#
_symmetry.space_group_name_H-M   'P 1'
#
loop_
_entity.id
_entity.type
_entity.pdbx_description
1 polymer ?
#
loop_
_entity_poly.entity_id
_entity_poly.type
_entity_poly.pdbx_seq_one_letter_code
_entity_poly.pdbx_strand_id
1 'polypeptide(L)' 'KLGEKFMTGSAGQKRIPTEFVKNLQIPLPPLHEQQKIAQYLDKKTQQIDQLIQKTEKEIKLIKEFKEKLISDAVLGKIKV' A
#
# COMPACT_ATOMS: atom_id res chain seq x y z
N LYS A 1 0.39 -20.32 5.32
CA LYS A 1 0.75 -19.41 6.45
C LYS A 1 0.12 -19.93 7.74
N LEU A 2 0.74 -19.71 8.90
CA LEU A 2 0.29 -20.32 10.18
C LEU A 2 -1.19 -20.01 10.50
N GLY A 3 -1.64 -18.77 10.29
CA GLY A 3 -3.03 -18.35 10.54
C GLY A 3 -4.07 -18.96 9.59
N GLU A 4 -3.70 -19.29 8.35
CA GLU A 4 -4.63 -19.88 7.36
C GLU A 4 -5.10 -21.28 7.76
N LYS A 5 -4.29 -22.01 8.54
CA LYS A 5 -4.61 -23.35 9.06
C LYS A 5 -5.71 -23.34 10.13
N PHE A 6 -5.90 -22.20 10.80
CA PHE A 6 -6.89 -22.03 11.85
C PHE A 6 -8.17 -21.35 11.36
N MET A 7 -8.23 -20.93 10.10
CA MET A 7 -9.44 -20.31 9.55
C MET A 7 -10.56 -21.34 9.37
N THR A 8 -11.77 -21.00 9.82
CA THR A 8 -12.96 -21.85 9.70
C THR A 8 -14.05 -21.13 8.91
N GLY A 9 -15.01 -21.86 8.34
CA GLY A 9 -16.16 -21.28 7.64
C GLY A 9 -16.80 -22.22 6.63
N SER A 10 -18.01 -21.89 6.19
CA SER A 10 -18.79 -22.67 5.21
C SER A 10 -18.88 -21.94 3.86
N ALA A 11 -19.25 -22.66 2.80
CA ALA A 11 -19.46 -22.11 1.46
C ALA A 11 -18.30 -21.23 0.92
N GLY A 12 -17.05 -21.61 1.22
CA GLY A 12 -15.85 -20.90 0.76
C GLY A 12 -15.50 -19.61 1.52
N GLN A 13 -16.33 -19.17 2.47
CA GLN A 13 -16.06 -17.98 3.28
C GLN A 13 -15.18 -18.32 4.50
N LYS A 14 -13.86 -18.24 4.35
CA LYS A 14 -12.95 -18.40 5.49
C LYS A 14 -13.06 -17.21 6.46
N ARG A 15 -13.17 -17.51 7.74
CA ARG A 15 -13.22 -16.56 8.87
C ARG A 15 -12.09 -16.88 9.84
N ILE A 16 -11.68 -15.86 10.57
CA ILE A 16 -10.74 -16.02 11.69
C ILE A 16 -11.58 -16.35 12.93
N PRO A 17 -11.38 -17.52 13.57
CA PRO A 17 -12.12 -17.85 14.79
C PRO A 17 -11.78 -16.86 15.90
N THR A 18 -12.78 -16.53 16.72
CA THR A 18 -12.58 -15.65 17.88
C THR A 18 -11.52 -16.21 18.84
N GLU A 19 -11.51 -17.52 19.05
CA GLU A 19 -10.52 -18.19 19.92
C GLU A 19 -9.10 -18.10 19.37
N PHE A 20 -8.92 -18.05 18.05
CA PHE A 20 -7.59 -17.83 17.47
C PHE A 20 -7.06 -16.44 17.82
N VAL A 21 -7.91 -15.41 17.74
CA VAL A 21 -7.52 -14.03 18.06
C VAL A 21 -7.26 -13.87 19.56
N LYS A 22 -8.13 -14.42 20.42
CA LYS A 22 -8.00 -14.32 21.88
C LYS A 22 -6.70 -14.95 22.40
N ASN A 23 -6.29 -16.08 21.81
CA ASN A 23 -5.13 -16.84 22.26
C ASN A 23 -3.84 -16.48 21.51
N LEU A 24 -3.88 -15.46 20.66
CA LEU A 24 -2.70 -15.01 19.91
C LEU A 24 -1.70 -14.37 20.87
N GLN A 25 -0.56 -15.03 21.08
CA GLN A 25 0.53 -14.44 21.83
C GLN A 25 1.27 -13.41 20.98
N ILE A 26 1.37 -12.19 21.50
CA ILE A 26 2.12 -11.10 20.87
C ILE A 26 3.18 -10.58 21.85
N PRO A 27 4.34 -10.13 21.36
CA PRO A 27 5.31 -9.42 22.20
C PRO A 27 4.68 -8.17 22.80
N LEU A 28 4.88 -7.95 24.11
CA LEU A 28 4.43 -6.77 24.82
C LEU A 28 5.61 -6.09 25.52
N PRO A 29 6.46 -5.34 24.79
CA PRO A 29 7.57 -4.63 25.39
C PRO A 29 7.06 -3.43 26.24
N PRO A 30 7.92 -2.77 27.03
CA PRO A 30 7.53 -1.58 27.79
C PRO A 30 6.93 -0.48 26.90
N LEU A 31 5.99 0.31 27.42
CA LEU A 31 5.25 1.31 26.65
C LEU A 31 6.17 2.28 25.86
N HIS A 32 7.28 2.70 26.47
CA HIS A 32 8.23 3.61 25.82
C HIS A 32 8.86 2.98 24.56
N GLU A 33 9.09 1.67 24.56
CA GLU A 33 9.65 0.93 23.43
C GLU A 33 8.59 0.74 22.34
N GLN A 34 7.35 0.41 22.73
CA GLN A 34 6.22 0.35 21.80
C GLN A 34 6.05 1.67 21.04
N GLN A 35 6.11 2.80 21.74
CA GLN A 35 6.01 4.14 21.15
C GLN A 35 7.15 4.44 20.18
N LYS A 36 8.40 4.10 20.54
CA LYS A 36 9.56 4.27 19.66
C LYS A 36 9.43 3.45 18.38
N ILE A 37 9.00 2.19 18.50
CA ILE A 37 8.78 1.30 17.34
C ILE A 37 7.68 1.88 16.44
N ALA A 38 6.54 2.27 17.02
CA ALA A 38 5.43 2.85 16.27
C ALA A 38 5.86 4.12 15.52
N GLN A 39 6.50 5.08 16.21
CA GLN A 39 6.98 6.33 15.60
C GLN A 39 7.99 6.09 14.48
N TYR A 40 8.88 5.13 14.65
CA TYR A 40 9.82 4.75 13.59
C TYR A 40 9.08 4.22 12.36
N LEU A 41 8.12 3.31 12.57
CA LEU A 41 7.32 2.74 11.49
C LEU A 41 6.48 3.82 10.78
N ASP A 42 5.77 4.67 11.52
CA ASP A 42 4.96 5.76 10.97
C ASP A 42 5.80 6.69 10.08
N LYS A 43 7.01 7.06 10.53
CA LYS A 43 7.91 7.88 9.73
C LYS A 43 8.34 7.17 8.44
N LYS A 44 8.63 5.87 8.51
CA LYS A 44 9.07 5.09 7.35
C LYS A 44 7.95 4.85 6.35
N THR A 45 6.75 4.52 6.82
CA THR A 45 5.58 4.32 5.95
C THR A 45 5.16 5.63 5.31
N GLN A 46 5.15 6.74 6.05
CA GLN A 46 4.86 8.07 5.47
C GLN A 46 5.83 8.44 4.33
N GLN A 47 7.13 8.16 4.49
CA GLN A 47 8.12 8.38 3.43
C GLN A 47 7.83 7.55 2.18
N ILE A 48 7.46 6.28 2.37
CA ILE A 48 7.09 5.37 1.27
C ILE A 48 5.83 5.88 0.57
N ASP A 49 4.80 6.28 1.32
CA ASP A 49 3.54 6.79 0.77
C ASP A 49 3.77 8.06 -0.06
N GLN A 50 4.62 8.97 0.42
CA GLN A 50 5.00 10.18 -0.34
C GLN A 50 5.70 9.84 -1.66
N LEU A 51 6.60 8.85 -1.65
CA LEU A 51 7.29 8.40 -2.85
C LEU A 51 6.33 7.76 -3.85
N ILE A 52 5.39 6.93 -3.37
CA ILE A 52 4.33 6.35 -4.21
C ILE A 52 3.52 7.45 -4.87
N GLN A 53 3.00 8.41 -4.09
CA GLN A 53 2.19 9.52 -4.61
C GLN A 53 2.94 10.35 -5.65
N LYS A 54 4.22 10.65 -5.40
CA LYS A 54 5.07 11.39 -6.35
C LYS A 54 5.23 10.61 -7.66
N THR A 55 5.53 9.31 -7.56
CA THR A 55 5.73 8.45 -8.72
C THR A 55 4.44 8.33 -9.54
N GLU A 56 3.29 8.14 -8.90
CA GLU A 56 1.99 8.09 -9.58
C GLU A 56 1.67 9.40 -10.32
N LYS A 57 1.99 10.56 -9.70
CA LYS A 57 1.84 11.87 -10.33
C LYS A 57 2.74 12.03 -11.55
N GLU A 58 3.99 11.59 -11.47
CA GLU A 58 4.92 11.62 -12.60
C GLU A 58 4.44 10.73 -13.75
N ILE A 59 3.98 9.51 -13.45
CA ILE A 59 3.38 8.60 -14.45
C ILE A 59 2.20 9.26 -15.14
N LYS A 60 1.31 9.91 -14.37
CA LYS A 60 0.15 10.61 -14.93
C LYS A 60 0.58 11.73 -15.87
N LEU A 61 1.54 12.56 -15.46
CA LEU A 61 2.05 13.66 -16.28
C LEU A 61 2.68 13.18 -17.59
N ILE A 62 3.45 12.08 -17.53
CA ILE A 62 4.06 11.48 -18.73
C ILE A 62 2.98 10.98 -19.69
N LYS A 63 1.91 10.37 -19.19
CA LYS A 63 0.79 9.92 -20.02
C LYS A 63 0.08 11.09 -20.70
N GLU A 64 -0.26 12.13 -19.93
CA GLU A 64 -0.90 13.35 -20.46
C GLU A 64 -0.01 14.04 -21.51
N PHE A 65 1.29 14.12 -21.25
CA PHE A 65 2.25 14.68 -22.21
C PHE A 65 2.31 13.85 -23.50
N LYS A 66 2.34 12.52 -23.40
CA LYS A 66 2.34 11.63 -24.56
C LYS A 66 1.07 11.81 -25.40
N GLU A 67 -0.09 11.87 -24.77
CA GLU A 67 -1.37 12.09 -25.46
C GLU A 67 -1.39 13.45 -26.18
N LYS A 68 -0.93 14.51 -25.50
CA LYS A 68 -0.81 15.84 -26.09
C LYS A 68 0.15 15.85 -27.28
N LEU A 69 1.32 15.23 -27.15
CA LEU A 69 2.32 15.15 -28.22
C LEU A 69 1.74 14.47 -29.47
N ILE A 70 1.02 13.37 -29.29
CA ILE A 70 0.34 12.67 -30.40
C ILE A 70 -0.73 13.57 -31.03
N SER A 71 -1.54 14.24 -30.21
CA SER A 71 -2.58 15.16 -30.70
C SER A 71 -1.97 16.30 -31.51
N ASP A 72 -0.93 16.95 -30.99
CA ASP A 72 -0.28 18.08 -31.65
C ASP A 72 0.45 17.65 -32.95
N ALA A 73 1.01 16.43 -32.99
CA ALA A 73 1.60 15.86 -34.21
C ALA A 73 0.54 15.55 -35.28
N VAL A 74 -0.58 14.91 -34.91
CA VAL A 74 -1.69 14.59 -35.83
C VAL A 74 -2.37 15.85 -36.35
N LEU A 75 -2.46 16.90 -35.52
CA LEU A 75 -3.01 18.21 -35.90
C LEU A 75 -2.02 19.07 -36.69
N GLY A 76 -0.80 18.59 -36.98
CA GLY A 76 0.21 19.32 -37.75
C GLY A 76 0.77 20.56 -37.03
N LYS A 77 0.54 20.69 -35.72
CA LYS A 77 1.06 21.79 -34.89
C LYS A 77 2.53 21.63 -34.55
N ILE A 78 3.05 20.40 -34.67
CA ILE A 78 4.46 20.07 -34.53
C ILE A 78 4.95 19.61 -35.91
N LYS A 79 5.97 20.28 -36.46
CA LYS A 79 6.71 19.76 -37.61
C LYS A 79 7.74 18.75 -37.10
N VAL A 80 7.61 17.52 -37.57
CA VAL A 80 8.60 16.45 -37.40
C VAL A 80 9.66 16.58 -38.48
#